data_AF-A0A2M8HH83-F1
#
_entry.id   AF-A0A2M8HH83-F1
#
_cell.length_a   1.000
_cell.length_b   1.000
_cell.length_c   1.000
_cell.angle_alpha   90.00
_cell.angle_beta   90.00
_cell.angle_gamma   90.00
#
_symmetry.space_group_name_H-M   'P 1'
#
loop_
_entity.id
_entity.type
_entity.pdbx_description
1 polymer ?
#
loop_
_entity_poly.entity_id
_entity_poly.type
_entity_poly.pdbx_seq_one_letter_code
_entity_poly.pdbx_strand_id
1 'polypeptide(L)'
;MNNLKAERYLPFLSLVGLFTYYLFDGFFVKPLFRYLFLLFSLIFLLAEPFYQISQGNFRKNYNSIIATSLGLLSLLSYLIRSWIDIPSRAGMATEASILPQIREFLLVLTVLGSIAFLIFTIVIQIGKVSLEAQSQLSDKKKGLLLDSLLGFLMLLPFLVGVNYISVMRNYNFDLSSKGKFSLSPISKSILSTIGKDVEIIAFYPRPLEADGPGSSLALSRIRPDLEIFLDQYNATSPRIKSRFINADVELDQLSDYGQVSNGNILVRSRRENLPGESSIYNEEKLTIKEVSDLEDLERKITSAILNVSTPKRKAYFTTANGERYGLAFSNLKNERISSFTNSIQFLNFQIKELGHSEGWPKPIPDDADLVLIIGPTTSFNEEAQKEILNYVLERNGKLFISAEPKSSEDFSWILAKSGLRYNKSYLNQQEDKPGFIVAKEFKSHPITDFVSKKEIGIVYPFAGSLETFSDGKNPFSFSSKFLLESGSETSQDSKQAG
;
A
#
# COMPACT_ATOMS: atom_id res chain seq x y z
N MET A 1 12.67 48.89 -17.92
CA MET A 1 11.35 48.35 -17.47
C MET A 1 11.37 46.84 -17.17
N ASN A 2 12.18 46.01 -17.87
CA ASN A 2 12.24 44.56 -17.61
C ASN A 2 12.96 44.16 -16.31
N ASN A 3 13.99 44.92 -15.87
CA ASN A 3 14.77 44.56 -14.67
C ASN A 3 13.99 44.69 -13.35
N LEU A 4 13.15 45.73 -13.21
CA LEU A 4 12.31 45.94 -12.01
C LEU A 4 11.22 44.86 -11.84
N LYS A 5 10.73 44.30 -12.96
CA LYS A 5 9.77 43.18 -12.90
C LYS A 5 10.46 41.90 -12.44
N ALA A 6 11.65 41.60 -12.96
CA ALA A 6 12.41 40.41 -12.56
C ALA A 6 12.73 40.41 -11.05
N GLU A 7 13.20 41.54 -10.50
CA GLU A 7 13.49 41.67 -9.06
C GLU A 7 12.26 41.49 -8.15
N ARG A 8 11.05 41.78 -8.66
CA ARG A 8 9.79 41.64 -7.90
C ARG A 8 9.24 40.21 -7.90
N TYR A 9 9.48 39.43 -8.96
CA TYR A 9 8.87 38.11 -9.13
C TYR A 9 9.80 36.94 -8.82
N LEU A 10 11.12 37.08 -9.03
CA LEU A 10 12.10 36.01 -8.78
C LEU A 10 12.05 35.43 -7.35
N PRO A 11 11.91 36.23 -6.26
CA PRO A 11 11.84 35.67 -4.91
C PRO A 11 10.64 34.73 -4.70
N PHE A 12 9.50 35.09 -5.30
CA PHE A 12 8.29 34.25 -5.24
C PHE A 12 8.41 33.00 -6.12
N LEU A 13 9.11 33.09 -7.26
CA LEU A 13 9.46 31.94 -8.08
C LEU A 13 10.35 30.95 -7.31
N SER A 14 11.31 31.44 -6.52
CA SER A 14 12.15 30.60 -5.67
C SER A 14 11.35 29.91 -4.56
N LEU A 15 10.36 30.58 -3.96
CA LEU A 15 9.41 29.95 -3.03
C LEU A 15 8.60 28.86 -3.73
N VAL A 16 7.98 29.17 -4.87
CA VAL A 16 7.18 28.19 -5.63
C VAL A 16 8.04 26.99 -6.02
N GLY A 17 9.26 27.18 -6.51
CA GLY A 17 10.17 26.10 -6.87
C GLY A 17 10.46 25.15 -5.70
N LEU A 18 10.76 25.68 -4.51
CA LEU A 18 11.05 24.84 -3.34
C LEU A 18 9.80 24.10 -2.83
N PHE A 19 8.67 24.79 -2.67
CA PHE A 19 7.46 24.17 -2.12
C PHE A 19 6.82 23.19 -3.11
N THR A 20 6.88 23.46 -4.41
CA THR A 20 6.45 22.49 -5.43
C THR A 20 7.34 21.25 -5.44
N TYR A 21 8.65 21.40 -5.20
CA TYR A 21 9.54 20.24 -5.03
C TYR A 21 9.02 19.32 -3.91
N TYR A 22 8.77 19.86 -2.72
CA TYR A 22 8.27 19.06 -1.59
C TYR A 22 6.92 18.42 -1.84
N LEU A 23 6.01 19.10 -2.53
CA LEU A 23 4.68 18.55 -2.84
C LEU A 23 4.73 17.43 -3.88
N PHE A 24 5.60 17.54 -4.88
CA PHE A 24 5.56 16.67 -6.06
C PHE A 24 6.72 15.67 -6.17
N ASP A 25 7.75 15.74 -5.33
CA ASP A 25 8.91 14.81 -5.37
C ASP A 25 8.47 13.34 -5.27
N GLY A 26 7.44 13.04 -4.46
CA GLY A 26 6.87 11.70 -4.31
C GLY A 26 6.06 11.19 -5.51
N PHE A 27 5.68 12.04 -6.46
CA PHE A 27 4.91 11.63 -7.65
C PHE A 27 5.78 11.01 -8.74
N PHE A 28 7.09 11.30 -8.74
CA PHE A 28 8.01 10.80 -9.75
C PHE A 28 8.58 9.43 -9.37
N VAL A 29 7.97 8.37 -9.88
CA VAL A 29 8.41 6.98 -9.66
C VAL A 29 9.76 6.68 -10.35
N LYS A 30 10.09 7.38 -11.44
CA LYS A 30 11.33 7.18 -12.21
C LYS A 30 12.46 8.09 -11.69
N PRO A 31 13.68 7.56 -11.43
CA PRO A 31 14.78 8.33 -10.85
C PRO A 31 15.21 9.51 -11.73
N LEU A 32 15.25 9.33 -13.06
CA LEU A 32 15.61 10.39 -14.00
C LEU A 32 14.70 11.61 -13.87
N PHE A 33 13.37 11.40 -13.83
CA PHE A 33 12.41 12.50 -13.71
C PHE A 33 12.50 13.18 -12.35
N ARG A 34 12.81 12.44 -11.29
CA ARG A 34 13.05 12.99 -9.95
C ARG A 34 14.29 13.89 -9.92
N TYR A 35 15.40 13.47 -10.54
CA TYR A 35 16.60 14.30 -10.66
C TYR A 35 16.38 15.53 -11.56
N LEU A 36 15.65 15.39 -12.65
CA LEU A 36 15.27 16.52 -13.51
C LEU A 36 14.39 17.53 -12.75
N PHE A 37 13.45 17.05 -11.95
CA PHE A 37 12.58 17.90 -11.14
C PHE A 37 13.35 18.59 -10.00
N LEU A 38 14.30 17.89 -9.36
CA LEU A 38 15.23 18.49 -8.40
C LEU A 38 16.08 19.59 -9.06
N LEU A 39 16.67 19.31 -10.23
CA LEU A 39 17.46 20.29 -10.99
C LEU A 39 16.63 21.51 -11.36
N PHE A 40 15.42 21.30 -11.86
CA PHE A 40 14.47 22.37 -12.15
C PHE A 40 14.19 23.23 -10.91
N SER A 41 13.88 22.59 -9.78
CA SER A 41 13.59 23.29 -8.53
C SER A 41 14.80 24.07 -8.00
N LEU A 42 16.01 23.53 -8.18
CA LEU A 42 17.26 24.18 -7.82
C LEU A 42 17.53 25.41 -8.70
N ILE A 43 17.22 25.35 -10.01
CA ILE A 43 17.30 26.51 -10.91
C ILE A 43 16.40 27.63 -10.42
N PHE A 44 15.15 27.34 -10.04
CA PHE A 44 14.23 28.35 -9.52
C PHE A 44 14.68 28.92 -8.18
N LEU A 45 15.21 28.07 -7.28
CA LEU A 45 15.72 28.49 -5.98
C LEU A 45 16.94 29.42 -6.13
N LEU A 46 17.80 29.17 -7.11
CA LEU A 46 19.02 29.96 -7.38
C LEU A 46 18.82 31.12 -8.37
N ALA A 47 17.65 31.26 -8.96
CA ALA A 47 17.40 32.27 -9.99
C ALA A 47 17.57 33.71 -9.46
N GLU A 48 17.06 33.99 -8.25
CA GLU A 48 17.19 35.32 -7.61
C GLU A 48 18.65 35.68 -7.30
N PRO A 49 19.44 34.88 -6.54
CA PRO A 49 20.82 35.24 -6.24
C PRO A 49 21.70 35.31 -7.50
N PHE A 50 21.48 34.43 -8.49
CA PHE A 50 22.22 34.47 -9.75
C PHE A 50 21.95 35.78 -10.52
N TYR A 51 20.68 36.20 -10.58
CA TYR A 51 20.30 37.49 -11.17
C TYR A 51 20.96 38.67 -10.45
N GLN A 52 20.99 38.66 -9.11
CA GLN A 52 21.60 39.73 -8.32
C GLN A 52 23.13 39.79 -8.48
N ILE A 53 23.80 38.64 -8.57
CA ILE A 53 25.23 38.54 -8.85
C ILE A 53 25.53 39.09 -10.25
N SER A 54 24.74 38.72 -11.26
CA SER A 54 24.90 39.20 -12.63
C SER A 54 24.76 40.72 -12.76
N GLN A 55 23.98 41.36 -11.88
CA GLN A 55 23.79 42.83 -11.86
C GLN A 55 24.83 43.57 -11.00
N GLY A 56 25.80 42.88 -10.40
CA GLY A 56 26.83 43.49 -9.55
C GLY A 56 26.31 44.03 -8.20
N ASN A 57 25.06 43.70 -7.82
CA ASN A 57 24.37 44.24 -6.64
C ASN A 57 24.62 43.43 -5.35
N PHE A 58 25.67 42.62 -5.31
CA PHE A 58 25.93 41.62 -4.26
C PHE A 58 25.95 42.21 -2.84
N ARG A 59 26.57 43.38 -2.66
CA ARG A 59 26.68 44.04 -1.33
C ARG A 59 25.39 44.71 -0.85
N LYS A 60 24.43 44.99 -1.75
CA LYS A 60 23.21 45.74 -1.44
C LYS A 60 22.05 44.82 -0.98
N ASN A 61 22.10 43.53 -1.31
CA ASN A 61 21.02 42.58 -1.11
C ASN A 61 21.43 41.32 -0.33
N TYR A 62 22.34 41.45 0.65
CA TYR A 62 22.82 40.34 1.49
C TYR A 62 21.68 39.53 2.14
N ASN A 63 20.58 40.19 2.52
CA ASN A 63 19.42 39.55 3.13
C ASN A 63 18.73 38.53 2.20
N SER A 64 18.71 38.78 0.89
CA SER A 64 18.14 37.86 -0.10
C SER A 64 18.98 36.58 -0.20
N ILE A 65 20.31 36.70 -0.15
CA ILE A 65 21.23 35.56 -0.13
C ILE A 65 21.05 34.73 1.14
N ILE A 66 20.83 35.37 2.30
CA ILE A 66 20.51 34.67 3.55
C ILE A 66 19.21 33.88 3.40
N ALA A 67 18.15 34.48 2.85
CA ALA A 67 16.88 33.80 2.61
C ALA A 67 17.09 32.56 1.72
N THR A 68 17.75 32.70 0.56
CA THR A 68 18.03 31.56 -0.32
C THR A 68 18.89 30.49 0.36
N SER A 69 19.83 30.88 1.23
CA SER A 69 20.66 29.94 1.99
C SER A 69 19.81 29.10 2.96
N LEU A 70 18.79 29.68 3.60
CA LEU A 70 17.83 28.95 4.43
C LEU A 70 16.99 27.97 3.60
N GLY A 71 16.58 28.36 2.39
CA GLY A 71 15.89 27.48 1.45
C GLY A 71 16.76 26.31 0.98
N LEU A 72 18.04 26.56 0.69
CA LEU A 72 19.02 25.52 0.34
C LEU A 72 19.30 24.58 1.51
N LEU A 73 19.45 25.10 2.72
CA LEU A 73 19.63 24.29 3.93
C LEU A 73 18.42 23.37 4.15
N SER A 74 17.21 23.90 3.95
CA SER A 74 15.97 23.12 4.03
C SER A 74 15.94 21.98 3.01
N LEU A 75 16.28 22.28 1.75
CA LEU A 75 16.35 21.31 0.66
C LEU A 75 17.41 20.24 0.93
N LEU A 76 18.59 20.64 1.37
CA LEU A 76 19.69 19.72 1.70
C LEU A 76 19.30 18.78 2.84
N SER A 77 18.69 19.32 3.89
CA SER A 77 18.22 18.53 5.04
C SER A 77 17.19 17.48 4.62
N TYR A 78 16.28 17.86 3.70
CA TYR A 78 15.29 16.95 3.13
C TYR A 78 15.95 15.83 2.32
N LEU A 79 16.92 16.18 1.46
CA LEU A 79 17.64 15.21 0.63
C LEU A 79 18.44 14.22 1.49
N ILE A 80 19.19 14.72 2.49
CA ILE A 80 19.94 13.86 3.42
C ILE A 80 19.00 12.94 4.18
N ARG A 81 17.88 13.46 4.69
CA ARG A 81 16.86 12.65 5.37
C ARG A 81 16.32 11.55 4.47
N SER A 82 16.03 11.87 3.21
CA SER A 82 15.53 10.90 2.23
C SER A 82 16.55 9.81 1.88
N TRP A 83 17.85 10.15 1.92
CA TRP A 83 18.93 9.23 1.60
C TRP A 83 19.23 8.24 2.73
N ILE A 84 19.12 8.67 3.99
CA ILE A 84 19.41 7.86 5.17
C ILE A 84 18.29 6.82 5.45
N ASP A 85 17.17 6.89 4.75
CA ASP A 85 15.98 6.06 5.00
C ASP A 85 16.06 4.61 4.44
N ILE A 86 17.22 3.97 4.59
CA ILE A 86 17.44 2.57 4.21
C ILE A 86 16.78 1.67 5.27
N PRO A 87 15.96 0.66 4.89
CA PRO A 87 15.41 -0.28 5.86
C PRO A 87 16.53 -0.99 6.64
N SER A 88 16.41 -1.01 7.96
CA SER A 88 16.99 -2.08 8.76
C SER A 88 16.47 -3.41 8.20
N ARG A 89 17.37 -4.25 7.69
CA ARG A 89 17.01 -5.64 7.36
C ARG A 89 16.49 -6.32 8.62
N ALA A 90 15.44 -7.12 8.49
CA ALA A 90 14.95 -7.95 9.57
C ALA A 90 16.11 -8.76 10.17
N GLY A 91 16.39 -8.56 11.47
CA GLY A 91 17.44 -9.27 12.21
C GLY A 91 18.56 -8.42 12.82
N MET A 92 18.60 -7.10 12.63
CA MET A 92 19.50 -6.22 13.41
C MET A 92 18.75 -5.61 14.60
N ALA A 93 19.28 -5.81 15.81
CA ALA A 93 18.75 -5.24 17.05
C ALA A 93 18.64 -3.71 16.95
N THR A 94 17.43 -3.20 17.12
CA THR A 94 17.03 -1.78 17.01
C THR A 94 17.29 -0.97 18.28
N GLU A 95 18.18 -1.40 19.17
CA GLU A 95 18.35 -0.75 20.48
C GLU A 95 19.54 0.22 20.58
N ALA A 96 20.35 0.41 19.54
CA ALA A 96 21.54 1.29 19.60
C ALA A 96 21.77 2.18 18.37
N SER A 97 20.73 2.51 17.59
CA SER A 97 20.89 3.36 16.41
C SER A 97 20.46 4.81 16.69
N ILE A 98 21.36 5.78 16.47
CA ILE A 98 21.08 7.24 16.56
C ILE A 98 20.31 7.72 15.31
N LEU A 99 20.15 6.86 14.29
CA LEU A 99 19.52 7.19 13.01
C LEU A 99 18.09 7.75 13.12
N PRO A 100 17.18 7.22 13.97
CA PRO A 100 15.85 7.79 14.15
C PRO A 100 15.89 9.24 14.65
N GLN A 101 16.74 9.55 15.63
CA GLN A 101 16.89 10.90 16.18
C GLN A 101 17.45 11.88 15.13
N ILE A 102 18.41 11.42 14.30
CA ILE A 102 18.94 12.21 13.18
C ILE A 102 17.84 12.49 12.14
N ARG A 103 16.99 11.51 11.82
CA ARG A 103 15.88 11.70 10.87
C ARG A 103 14.84 12.71 11.37
N GLU A 104 14.52 12.69 12.65
CA GLU A 104 13.63 13.66 13.28
C GLU A 104 14.25 15.06 13.31
N PHE A 105 15.53 15.15 13.68
CA PHE A 105 16.27 16.42 13.65
C PHE A 105 16.31 17.04 12.24
N LEU A 106 16.57 16.23 11.20
CA LEU A 106 16.57 16.70 9.81
C LEU A 106 15.16 17.13 9.34
N LEU A 107 14.10 16.47 9.80
CA LEU A 107 12.72 16.88 9.52
C LEU A 107 12.44 18.27 10.12
N VAL A 108 12.82 18.48 11.39
CA VAL A 108 12.69 19.78 12.06
C VAL A 108 13.47 20.85 11.31
N LEU A 109 14.69 20.55 10.86
CA LEU A 109 15.52 21.49 10.11
C LEU A 109 14.92 21.84 8.74
N THR A 110 14.31 20.88 8.03
CA THR A 110 13.55 21.14 6.80
C THR A 110 12.34 22.04 7.06
N VAL A 111 11.55 21.75 8.10
CA VAL A 111 10.34 22.55 8.40
C VAL A 111 10.73 23.96 8.80
N LEU A 112 11.65 24.13 9.75
CA LEU A 112 12.11 25.44 10.20
C LEU A 112 12.81 26.21 9.09
N GLY A 113 13.65 25.56 8.28
CA GLY A 113 14.32 26.18 7.13
C GLY A 113 13.32 26.66 6.08
N SER A 114 12.27 25.88 5.78
CA SER A 114 11.21 26.25 4.84
C SER A 114 10.40 27.45 5.33
N ILE A 115 10.01 27.45 6.61
CA ILE A 115 9.25 28.55 7.22
C ILE A 115 10.12 29.81 7.28
N ALA A 116 11.38 29.68 7.71
CA ALA A 116 12.31 30.80 7.77
C ALA A 116 12.55 31.39 6.38
N PHE A 117 12.75 30.56 5.35
CA PHE A 117 12.88 31.02 3.96
C PHE A 117 11.63 31.79 3.50
N LEU A 118 10.44 31.27 3.78
CA LEU A 118 9.17 31.92 3.44
C LEU A 118 9.01 33.28 4.13
N ILE A 119 9.21 33.32 5.45
CA ILE A 119 9.04 34.54 6.24
C ILE A 119 10.09 35.58 5.83
N PHE A 120 11.36 35.21 5.72
CA PHE A 120 12.42 36.14 5.33
C PHE A 120 12.18 36.70 3.94
N THR A 121 11.77 35.87 2.98
CA THR A 121 11.48 36.32 1.61
C THR A 121 10.34 37.35 1.59
N ILE A 122 9.27 37.09 2.34
CA ILE A 122 8.13 38.01 2.47
C ILE A 122 8.56 39.33 3.14
N VAL A 123 9.29 39.25 4.26
CA VAL A 123 9.73 40.43 5.03
C VAL A 123 10.67 41.30 4.20
N ILE A 124 11.63 40.69 3.47
CA ILE A 124 12.54 41.42 2.59
C ILE A 124 11.76 42.13 1.48
N GLN A 125 10.77 41.46 0.89
CA GLN A 125 9.99 42.05 -0.19
C GLN A 125 9.11 43.20 0.29
N ILE A 126 8.47 43.06 1.46
CA ILE A 126 7.74 44.15 2.13
C ILE A 126 8.68 45.31 2.44
N GLY A 127 9.88 45.03 2.94
CA GLY A 127 10.90 46.04 3.23
C GLY A 127 11.35 46.82 2.00
N LYS A 128 11.62 46.14 0.88
CA LYS A 128 11.97 46.77 -0.41
C LYS A 128 10.85 47.70 -0.89
N VAL A 129 9.61 47.23 -0.84
CA VAL A 129 8.41 48.01 -1.21
C VAL A 129 8.24 49.24 -0.30
N SER A 130 8.48 49.09 1.00
CA SER A 130 8.41 50.18 1.98
C SER A 130 9.50 51.24 1.78
N LEU A 131 10.72 50.83 1.43
CA LEU A 131 11.84 51.75 1.15
C LEU A 131 11.64 52.51 -0.17
N GLU A 132 11.11 51.85 -1.20
CA GLU A 132 10.67 52.50 -2.44
C GLU A 132 9.54 53.52 -2.18
N ALA A 133 8.61 53.19 -1.27
CA ALA A 133 7.53 54.09 -0.85
C ALA A 133 8.00 55.34 -0.09
N GLN A 134 9.16 55.29 0.59
CA GLN A 134 9.73 56.42 1.32
C GLN A 134 10.52 57.38 0.42
N SER A 135 11.05 56.91 -0.72
CA SER A 135 11.96 57.70 -1.57
C SER A 135 11.29 58.50 -2.69
N GLN A 136 9.98 58.37 -2.93
CA GLN A 136 9.24 59.15 -3.95
C GLN A 136 7.92 59.72 -3.42
N LEU A 137 7.73 61.04 -3.57
CA LEU A 137 6.64 61.86 -3.01
C LEU A 137 5.24 61.53 -3.59
N SER A 138 4.25 61.59 -2.68
CA SER A 138 2.78 61.69 -2.81
C SER A 138 2.01 60.70 -3.69
N ASP A 139 2.20 60.62 -5.00
CA ASP A 139 1.22 59.96 -5.89
C ASP A 139 1.44 58.44 -6.01
N LYS A 140 2.68 57.96 -5.81
CA LYS A 140 3.00 56.52 -5.79
C LYS A 140 2.69 55.82 -4.46
N LYS A 141 2.46 56.57 -3.37
CA LYS A 141 1.99 56.00 -2.09
C LYS A 141 0.63 55.32 -2.22
N LYS A 142 -0.29 55.93 -3.00
CA LYS A 142 -1.59 55.33 -3.30
C LYS A 142 -1.44 54.06 -4.14
N GLY A 143 -0.58 54.08 -5.16
CA GLY A 143 -0.33 52.90 -6.02
C GLY A 143 0.25 51.70 -5.28
N LEU A 144 1.20 51.90 -4.36
CA LEU A 144 1.82 50.80 -3.59
C LEU A 144 0.88 50.20 -2.54
N LEU A 145 0.07 51.04 -1.88
CA LEU A 145 -0.99 50.55 -0.98
C LEU A 145 -2.08 49.83 -1.77
N LEU A 146 -2.50 50.38 -2.91
CA LEU A 146 -3.48 49.76 -3.79
C LEU A 146 -2.98 48.41 -4.33
N ASP A 147 -1.73 48.31 -4.78
CA ASP A 147 -1.09 47.06 -5.24
C ASP A 147 -1.00 46.01 -4.14
N SER A 148 -0.65 46.42 -2.91
CA SER A 148 -0.56 45.51 -1.76
C SER A 148 -1.94 45.06 -1.30
N LEU A 149 -2.92 45.98 -1.31
CA LEU A 149 -4.33 45.64 -1.06
C LEU A 149 -4.85 44.71 -2.15
N LEU A 150 -4.54 44.95 -3.42
CA LEU A 150 -4.96 44.10 -4.54
C LEU A 150 -4.32 42.71 -4.41
N GLY A 151 -3.02 42.65 -4.05
CA GLY A 151 -2.31 41.40 -3.79
C GLY A 151 -2.94 40.63 -2.63
N PHE A 152 -3.30 41.32 -1.54
CA PHE A 152 -4.01 40.72 -0.41
C PHE A 152 -5.44 40.28 -0.78
N LEU A 153 -6.17 41.11 -1.52
CA LEU A 153 -7.54 40.84 -1.99
C LEU A 153 -7.57 39.72 -3.05
N MET A 154 -6.46 39.47 -3.75
CA MET A 154 -6.28 38.32 -4.64
C MET A 154 -5.84 37.07 -3.88
N LEU A 155 -4.98 37.22 -2.86
CA LEU A 155 -4.53 36.13 -2.01
C LEU A 155 -5.67 35.56 -1.17
N LEU A 156 -6.59 36.39 -0.69
CA LEU A 156 -7.63 35.97 0.24
C LEU A 156 -8.64 35.00 -0.40
N PRO A 157 -9.21 35.25 -1.59
CA PRO A 157 -10.02 34.26 -2.32
C PRO A 157 -9.23 33.01 -2.67
N PHE A 158 -7.93 33.13 -2.97
CA PHE A 158 -7.07 31.97 -3.21
C PHE A 158 -6.91 31.11 -1.95
N LEU A 159 -6.61 31.71 -0.79
CA LEU A 159 -6.50 31.01 0.50
C LEU A 159 -7.83 30.40 0.94
N VAL A 160 -8.94 31.13 0.73
CA VAL A 160 -10.30 30.61 0.97
C VAL A 160 -10.61 29.44 0.02
N GLY A 161 -10.24 29.55 -1.26
CA GLY A 161 -10.42 28.47 -2.23
C GLY A 161 -9.58 27.23 -1.92
N VAL A 162 -8.31 27.43 -1.53
CA VAL A 162 -7.44 26.35 -1.05
C VAL A 162 -8.03 25.72 0.20
N ASN A 163 -8.42 26.51 1.19
CA ASN A 163 -9.03 25.99 2.42
C ASN A 163 -10.35 25.23 2.14
N TYR A 164 -11.21 25.77 1.28
CA TYR A 164 -12.45 25.12 0.86
C TYR A 164 -12.19 23.77 0.18
N ILE A 165 -11.24 23.72 -0.77
CA ILE A 165 -10.84 22.47 -1.43
C ILE A 165 -10.20 21.50 -0.42
N SER A 166 -9.37 22.00 0.50
CA SER A 166 -8.74 21.19 1.56
C SER A 166 -9.78 20.57 2.49
N VAL A 167 -10.79 21.33 2.92
CA VAL A 167 -11.88 20.83 3.77
C VAL A 167 -12.75 19.84 3.02
N MET A 168 -13.08 20.13 1.75
CA MET A 168 -13.98 19.29 0.95
C MET A 168 -13.34 17.98 0.49
N ARG A 169 -12.03 17.99 0.18
CA ARG A 169 -11.33 16.84 -0.39
C ARG A 169 -10.46 16.08 0.60
N ASN A 170 -10.29 16.60 1.83
CA ASN A 170 -9.51 16.07 2.97
C ASN A 170 -8.44 15.04 2.59
N TYR A 171 -7.55 15.43 1.66
CA TYR A 171 -6.57 14.51 1.09
C TYR A 171 -5.34 14.55 2.00
N ASN A 172 -5.20 13.51 2.82
CA ASN A 172 -4.06 13.37 3.72
C ASN A 172 -2.81 12.96 2.91
N PHE A 173 -1.82 13.86 2.85
CA PHE A 173 -0.53 13.57 2.26
C PHE A 173 0.36 12.87 3.28
N ASP A 174 0.69 11.62 3.03
CA ASP A 174 1.69 10.90 3.81
C ASP A 174 3.09 11.28 3.30
N LEU A 175 3.78 12.11 4.09
CA LEU A 175 5.15 12.56 3.81
C LEU A 175 6.21 11.59 4.36
N SER A 176 5.79 10.43 4.89
CA SER A 176 6.73 9.38 5.24
C SER A 176 7.30 8.74 3.96
N SER A 177 8.59 8.41 4.00
CA SER A 177 9.33 7.88 2.85
C SER A 177 8.76 6.59 2.26
N LYS A 178 8.00 5.82 3.06
CA LYS A 178 7.45 4.52 2.69
C LYS A 178 5.93 4.45 2.78
N GLY A 179 5.27 5.58 3.00
CA GLY A 179 3.82 5.56 3.22
C GLY A 179 3.43 4.79 4.48
N LYS A 180 4.15 4.95 5.60
CA LYS A 180 3.88 4.28 6.89
C LYS A 180 2.42 4.43 7.32
N PHE A 181 1.81 5.57 6.99
CA PHE A 181 0.44 5.91 7.31
C PHE A 181 -0.45 5.91 6.06
N SER A 182 -0.08 5.14 5.03
CA SER A 182 -0.83 4.99 3.79
C SER A 182 -1.23 3.53 3.59
N LEU A 183 -2.49 3.30 3.22
CA LEU A 183 -2.94 1.94 2.91
C LEU A 183 -2.27 1.41 1.64
N SER A 184 -1.90 0.13 1.68
CA SER A 184 -1.39 -0.58 0.50
C SER A 184 -2.42 -0.60 -0.64
N PRO A 185 -1.98 -0.76 -1.90
CA PRO A 185 -2.89 -0.92 -3.04
C PRO A 185 -3.84 -2.12 -2.86
N ILE A 186 -3.40 -3.18 -2.20
CA ILE A 186 -4.20 -4.38 -1.93
C ILE A 186 -5.34 -4.05 -0.96
N SER A 187 -5.04 -3.38 0.16
CA SER A 187 -6.08 -2.96 1.10
C SER A 187 -7.07 -2.02 0.43
N LYS A 188 -6.61 -1.01 -0.33
CA LYS A 188 -7.51 -0.10 -1.07
C LYS A 188 -8.43 -0.83 -2.04
N SER A 189 -7.89 -1.81 -2.77
CA SER A 189 -8.66 -2.69 -3.65
C SER A 189 -9.75 -3.45 -2.88
N ILE A 190 -9.39 -4.11 -1.77
CA ILE A 190 -10.34 -4.86 -0.93
C ILE A 190 -11.43 -3.92 -0.41
N LEU A 191 -11.06 -2.79 0.18
CA LEU A 191 -11.99 -1.82 0.77
C LEU A 191 -12.93 -1.22 -0.27
N SER A 192 -12.49 -1.06 -1.52
CA SER A 192 -13.36 -0.56 -2.60
C SER A 192 -14.51 -1.51 -2.97
N THR A 193 -14.37 -2.80 -2.68
CA THR A 193 -15.41 -3.81 -2.96
C THR A 193 -16.47 -3.92 -1.86
N ILE A 194 -16.27 -3.24 -0.73
CA ILE A 194 -17.12 -3.36 0.45
C ILE A 194 -18.40 -2.57 0.25
N GLY A 195 -19.52 -3.29 0.11
CA GLY A 195 -20.85 -2.72 -0.12
C GLY A 195 -21.65 -2.40 1.15
N LYS A 196 -21.17 -2.81 2.33
CA LYS A 196 -21.86 -2.61 3.63
C LYS A 196 -21.20 -1.50 4.44
N ASP A 197 -21.98 -0.88 5.32
CA ASP A 197 -21.46 0.12 6.25
C ASP A 197 -20.73 -0.57 7.38
N VAL A 198 -19.52 -0.10 7.69
CA VAL A 198 -18.62 -0.68 8.70
C VAL A 198 -18.22 0.41 9.69
N GLU A 199 -18.33 0.09 10.97
CA GLU A 199 -17.90 0.95 12.06
C GLU A 199 -16.68 0.35 12.77
N ILE A 200 -15.66 1.17 12.97
CA ILE A 200 -14.43 0.82 13.67
C ILE A 200 -14.40 1.60 14.97
N ILE A 201 -14.55 0.92 16.09
CA ILE A 201 -14.54 1.53 17.43
C ILE A 201 -13.21 1.19 18.10
N ALA A 202 -12.33 2.18 18.25
CA ALA A 202 -11.04 2.02 18.91
C ALA A 202 -11.13 2.46 20.37
N PHE A 203 -10.90 1.54 21.31
CA PHE A 203 -10.95 1.82 22.74
C PHE A 203 -9.58 2.26 23.25
N TYR A 204 -9.36 3.57 23.44
CA TYR A 204 -8.07 4.13 23.86
C TYR A 204 -8.24 5.36 24.76
N PRO A 205 -7.35 5.55 25.76
CA PRO A 205 -7.35 6.75 26.60
C PRO A 205 -7.02 7.99 25.78
N ARG A 206 -7.50 9.17 26.19
CA ARG A 206 -7.14 10.43 25.50
C ARG A 206 -5.68 10.81 25.80
N PRO A 207 -4.97 11.49 24.89
CA PRO A 207 -3.56 11.85 25.08
C PRO A 207 -3.26 12.65 26.36
N LEU A 208 -4.24 13.41 26.86
CA LEU A 208 -4.13 14.23 28.08
C LEU A 208 -4.72 13.56 29.34
N GLU A 209 -5.36 12.40 29.20
CA GLU A 209 -6.01 11.64 30.29
C GLU A 209 -5.10 10.47 30.73
N ALA A 210 -3.81 10.74 30.95
CA ALA A 210 -2.81 9.71 31.27
C ALA A 210 -2.89 9.17 32.71
N ASP A 211 -3.83 9.65 33.53
CA ASP A 211 -4.01 9.28 34.94
C ASP A 211 -4.69 7.90 35.16
N GLY A 212 -4.63 7.02 34.17
CA GLY A 212 -5.12 5.63 34.27
C GLY A 212 -4.05 4.62 34.73
N PRO A 213 -4.43 3.34 34.96
CA PRO A 213 -3.49 2.28 35.35
C PRO A 213 -2.31 2.19 34.37
N GLY A 214 -1.13 1.72 34.80
CA GLY A 214 0.16 1.83 34.06
C GLY A 214 0.19 1.39 32.59
N SER A 215 -0.79 0.64 32.09
CA SER A 215 -1.02 0.37 30.65
C SER A 215 -1.43 1.61 29.83
N SER A 216 -1.95 2.66 30.46
CA SER A 216 -2.45 3.87 29.79
C SER A 216 -1.35 4.68 29.09
N LEU A 217 -0.09 4.60 29.55
CA LEU A 217 1.04 5.31 28.94
C LEU A 217 1.51 4.69 27.61
N ALA A 218 1.45 3.37 27.46
CA ALA A 218 1.77 2.72 26.19
C ALA A 218 0.67 2.99 25.16
N LEU A 219 -0.59 2.87 25.58
CA LEU A 219 -1.76 3.10 24.74
C LEU A 219 -1.88 4.57 24.31
N SER A 220 -1.54 5.52 25.18
CA SER A 220 -1.55 6.96 24.83
C SER A 220 -0.49 7.32 23.79
N ARG A 221 0.63 6.58 23.73
CA ARG A 221 1.65 6.74 22.69
C ARG A 221 1.23 6.14 21.35
N ILE A 222 0.46 5.07 21.37
CA ILE A 222 -0.01 4.36 20.17
C ILE A 222 -1.18 5.11 19.51
N ARG A 223 -2.06 5.70 20.33
CA ARG A 223 -3.29 6.34 19.86
C ARG A 223 -3.09 7.36 18.72
N PRO A 224 -2.14 8.31 18.77
CA PRO A 224 -1.95 9.27 17.67
C PRO A 224 -1.63 8.60 16.34
N ASP A 225 -0.77 7.58 16.34
CA ASP A 225 -0.45 6.79 15.15
C ASP A 225 -1.70 6.05 14.63
N LEU A 226 -2.51 5.50 15.54
CA LEU A 226 -3.76 4.81 15.21
C LEU A 226 -4.83 5.76 14.67
N GLU A 227 -4.96 6.99 15.20
CA GLU A 227 -5.88 8.02 14.69
C GLU A 227 -5.56 8.34 13.24
N ILE A 228 -4.30 8.67 12.94
CA ILE A 228 -3.84 8.95 11.57
C ILE A 228 -4.12 7.75 10.66
N PHE A 229 -3.88 6.53 11.14
CA PHE A 229 -4.07 5.32 10.36
C PHE A 229 -5.54 5.01 10.07
N LEU A 230 -6.42 5.10 11.07
CA LEU A 230 -7.86 4.87 10.91
C LEU A 230 -8.53 5.95 10.05
N ASP A 231 -8.03 7.18 10.07
CA ASP A 231 -8.50 8.24 9.18
C ASP A 231 -8.29 7.91 7.70
N GLN A 232 -7.26 7.12 7.35
CA GLN A 232 -7.08 6.65 5.98
C GLN A 232 -8.19 5.71 5.53
N TYR A 233 -8.71 4.87 6.44
CA TYR A 233 -9.85 4.00 6.13
C TYR A 233 -11.11 4.82 5.86
N ASN A 234 -11.37 5.84 6.70
CA ASN A 234 -12.48 6.79 6.51
C ASN A 234 -12.36 7.53 5.17
N ALA A 235 -11.16 7.97 4.81
CA ALA A 235 -10.90 8.68 3.56
C ALA A 235 -11.01 7.78 2.32
N THR A 236 -10.78 6.47 2.48
CA THR A 236 -10.81 5.50 1.36
C THR A 236 -12.24 5.12 0.96
N SER A 237 -13.16 5.02 1.92
CA SER A 237 -14.57 4.69 1.64
C SER A 237 -15.52 5.43 2.59
N PRO A 238 -16.56 6.11 2.07
CA PRO A 238 -17.55 6.81 2.90
C PRO A 238 -18.40 5.87 3.77
N ARG A 239 -18.36 4.56 3.49
CA ARG A 239 -19.06 3.51 4.26
C ARG A 239 -18.31 3.08 5.51
N ILE A 240 -17.03 3.43 5.61
CA ILE A 240 -16.19 3.08 6.76
C ILE A 240 -16.11 4.30 7.66
N LYS A 241 -16.46 4.12 8.93
CA LYS A 241 -16.40 5.17 9.95
C LYS A 241 -15.63 4.67 11.15
N SER A 242 -14.60 5.41 11.56
CA SER A 242 -13.88 5.17 12.80
C SER A 242 -14.30 6.15 13.89
N ARG A 243 -14.24 5.69 15.14
CA ARG A 243 -14.38 6.52 16.33
C ARG A 243 -13.51 5.99 17.46
N PHE A 244 -13.15 6.88 18.37
CA PHE A 244 -12.38 6.55 19.56
C PHE A 244 -13.22 6.75 20.80
N ILE A 245 -13.17 5.76 21.71
CA ILE A 245 -13.88 5.80 22.99
C ILE A 245 -12.87 5.47 24.09
N ASN A 246 -12.86 6.22 25.19
CA ASN A 246 -12.07 5.86 26.36
C ASN A 246 -12.89 4.89 27.23
N ALA A 247 -12.57 3.59 27.17
CA ALA A 247 -13.36 2.56 27.87
C ALA A 247 -13.33 2.68 29.41
N ASP A 248 -12.36 3.41 29.97
CA ASP A 248 -12.24 3.58 31.42
C ASP A 248 -13.02 4.81 31.93
N VAL A 249 -13.44 5.71 31.02
CA VAL A 249 -14.07 7.01 31.36
C VAL A 249 -15.49 7.12 30.79
N GLU A 250 -15.68 6.76 29.52
CA GLU A 250 -16.93 6.91 28.77
C GLU A 250 -17.81 5.65 28.89
N LEU A 251 -18.10 5.25 30.13
CA LEU A 251 -18.82 4.00 30.46
C LEU A 251 -20.26 3.97 29.90
N ASP A 252 -20.88 5.13 29.77
CA ASP A 252 -22.22 5.32 29.21
C ASP A 252 -22.30 4.92 27.73
N GLN A 253 -21.20 5.04 27.00
CA GLN A 253 -21.15 4.68 25.58
C GLN A 253 -20.95 3.18 25.36
N LEU A 254 -20.60 2.41 26.40
CA LEU A 254 -20.20 1.00 26.28
C LEU A 254 -21.37 0.01 26.31
N SER A 255 -22.58 0.45 26.64
CA SER A 255 -23.78 -0.40 26.71
C SER A 255 -23.97 -1.26 25.46
N ASP A 256 -23.59 -0.72 24.31
CA ASP A 256 -23.80 -1.30 23.00
C ASP A 256 -22.68 -2.24 22.55
N TYR A 257 -21.56 -2.33 23.29
CA TYR A 257 -20.38 -3.13 22.91
C TYR A 257 -20.04 -4.25 23.90
N GLY A 258 -20.78 -4.36 25.01
CA GLY A 258 -20.50 -5.33 26.07
C GLY A 258 -19.19 -5.02 26.82
N GLN A 259 -18.51 -6.06 27.31
CA GLN A 259 -17.27 -5.90 28.07
C GLN A 259 -16.08 -5.62 27.13
N VAL A 260 -15.71 -4.35 27.04
CA VAL A 260 -14.55 -3.85 26.30
C VAL A 260 -13.59 -3.12 27.24
N SER A 261 -12.32 -3.12 26.88
CA SER A 261 -11.26 -2.42 27.63
C SER A 261 -10.40 -1.62 26.68
N ASN A 262 -9.65 -0.66 27.20
CA ASN A 262 -8.66 0.07 26.42
C ASN A 262 -7.60 -0.89 25.81
N GLY A 263 -7.09 -0.53 24.62
CA GLY A 263 -6.18 -1.35 23.82
C GLY A 263 -6.87 -2.38 22.90
N ASN A 264 -8.19 -2.24 22.68
CA ASN A 264 -8.93 -3.07 21.74
C ASN A 264 -9.55 -2.21 20.64
N ILE A 265 -9.72 -2.80 19.46
CA ILE A 265 -10.47 -2.23 18.33
C ILE A 265 -11.60 -3.20 18.01
N LEU A 266 -12.84 -2.71 18.02
CA LEU A 266 -14.02 -3.46 17.62
C LEU A 266 -14.43 -3.01 16.22
N VAL A 267 -14.41 -3.92 15.27
CA VAL A 267 -14.90 -3.68 13.91
C VAL A 267 -16.27 -4.33 13.80
N ARG A 268 -17.28 -3.58 13.37
CA ARG A 268 -18.64 -4.09 13.26
C ARG A 268 -19.38 -3.66 12.00
N SER A 269 -20.25 -4.52 11.51
CA SER A 269 -21.16 -4.22 10.40
C SER A 269 -22.54 -4.78 10.67
N ARG A 270 -23.58 -4.09 10.21
CA ARG A 270 -24.97 -4.50 10.44
C ARG A 270 -25.26 -5.78 9.66
N ARG A 271 -25.80 -6.79 10.35
CA ARG A 271 -26.31 -8.01 9.72
C ARG A 271 -27.60 -7.70 8.95
N GLU A 272 -27.83 -8.46 7.89
CA GLU A 272 -29.19 -8.56 7.34
C GLU A 272 -30.01 -9.39 8.34
N ASN A 273 -31.16 -8.84 8.77
CA ASN A 273 -31.96 -9.40 9.86
C ASN A 273 -32.29 -10.89 9.61
N LEU A 274 -31.65 -11.79 10.37
CA LEU A 274 -32.02 -13.20 10.44
C LEU A 274 -32.88 -13.40 11.70
N PRO A 275 -34.10 -13.96 11.60
CA PRO A 275 -34.94 -14.20 12.76
C PRO A 275 -34.30 -15.24 13.69
N GLY A 276 -34.08 -14.87 14.96
CA GLY A 276 -33.64 -15.78 16.02
C GLY A 276 -32.23 -15.59 16.59
N GLU A 277 -31.46 -14.59 16.10
CA GLU A 277 -30.13 -14.29 16.63
C GLU A 277 -30.13 -13.04 17.54
N SER A 278 -29.44 -13.13 18.68
CA SER A 278 -29.40 -12.06 19.70
C SER A 278 -28.53 -10.85 19.31
N SER A 279 -27.67 -10.96 18.29
CA SER A 279 -26.80 -9.87 17.84
C SER A 279 -27.18 -9.37 16.45
N ILE A 280 -27.41 -8.05 16.35
CA ILE A 280 -27.73 -7.34 15.10
C ILE A 280 -26.46 -7.06 14.27
N TYR A 281 -25.27 -7.30 14.84
CA TYR A 281 -23.99 -6.96 14.25
C TYR A 281 -23.09 -8.18 14.04
N ASN A 282 -22.38 -8.20 12.91
CA ASN A 282 -21.15 -8.95 12.77
C ASN A 282 -20.04 -8.16 13.44
N GLU A 283 -19.31 -8.78 14.36
CA GLU A 283 -18.30 -8.10 15.15
C GLU A 283 -16.99 -8.89 15.14
N GLU A 284 -15.88 -8.18 15.03
CA GLU A 284 -14.54 -8.73 15.16
C GLU A 284 -13.71 -7.83 16.07
N LYS A 285 -13.06 -8.44 17.07
CA LYS A 285 -12.26 -7.74 18.06
C LYS A 285 -10.78 -7.96 17.79
N LEU A 286 -10.04 -6.86 17.72
CA LEU A 286 -8.59 -6.83 17.59
C LEU A 286 -8.00 -6.27 18.88
N THR A 287 -6.88 -6.84 19.33
CA THR A 287 -6.13 -6.36 20.49
C THR A 287 -4.84 -5.73 20.00
N ILE A 288 -4.62 -4.45 20.32
CA ILE A 288 -3.45 -3.67 19.91
C ILE A 288 -2.99 -2.89 21.14
N LYS A 289 -1.99 -3.44 21.84
CA LYS A 289 -1.52 -2.91 23.12
C LYS A 289 -0.09 -2.38 23.05
N GLU A 290 0.68 -2.83 22.07
CA GLU A 290 2.09 -2.51 21.91
C GLU A 290 2.38 -1.85 20.56
N VAL A 291 3.54 -1.20 20.45
CA VAL A 291 3.98 -0.57 19.19
C VAL A 291 4.25 -1.62 18.12
N SER A 292 4.71 -2.82 18.51
CA SER A 292 4.92 -3.97 17.62
C SER A 292 3.62 -4.44 16.96
N ASP A 293 2.48 -4.31 17.63
CA ASP A 293 1.17 -4.67 17.07
C ASP A 293 0.78 -3.79 15.87
N LEU A 294 1.41 -2.60 15.74
CA LEU A 294 1.18 -1.69 14.62
C LEU A 294 1.75 -2.21 13.29
N GLU A 295 2.74 -3.10 13.33
CA GLU A 295 3.37 -3.62 12.11
C GLU A 295 2.39 -4.39 11.22
N ASP A 296 1.50 -5.17 11.83
CA ASP A 296 0.47 -5.98 11.15
C ASP A 296 -0.92 -5.34 11.19
N LEU A 297 -1.03 -4.10 11.68
CA LEU A 297 -2.32 -3.44 11.93
C LEU A 297 -3.16 -3.32 10.66
N GLU A 298 -2.55 -2.92 9.54
CA GLU A 298 -3.24 -2.82 8.25
C GLU A 298 -3.91 -4.15 7.89
N ARG A 299 -3.15 -5.24 7.99
CA ARG A 299 -3.64 -6.57 7.63
C ARG A 299 -4.77 -7.00 8.57
N LYS A 300 -4.60 -6.79 9.87
CA LYS A 300 -5.62 -7.14 10.89
C LYS A 300 -6.92 -6.37 10.67
N ILE A 301 -6.86 -5.05 10.50
CA ILE A 301 -8.05 -4.21 10.30
C ILE A 301 -8.71 -4.52 8.96
N THR A 302 -7.96 -4.56 7.86
CA THR A 302 -8.53 -4.87 6.54
C THR A 302 -9.20 -6.24 6.53
N SER A 303 -8.59 -7.26 7.17
CA SER A 303 -9.21 -8.57 7.32
C SER A 303 -10.48 -8.51 8.15
N ALA A 304 -10.48 -7.80 9.28
CA ALA A 304 -11.64 -7.67 10.15
C ALA A 304 -12.81 -6.98 9.45
N ILE A 305 -12.55 -5.89 8.72
CA ILE A 305 -13.56 -5.20 7.91
C ILE A 305 -14.13 -6.17 6.86
N LEU A 306 -13.28 -6.94 6.17
CA LEU A 306 -13.75 -7.92 5.19
C LEU A 306 -14.63 -9.00 5.83
N ASN A 307 -14.20 -9.55 6.96
CA ASN A 307 -14.90 -10.60 7.68
C ASN A 307 -16.30 -10.17 8.16
N VAL A 308 -16.44 -8.94 8.67
CA VAL A 308 -17.75 -8.46 9.15
C VAL A 308 -18.68 -8.02 8.02
N SER A 309 -18.12 -7.60 6.88
CA SER A 309 -18.88 -7.00 5.77
C SER A 309 -19.25 -7.99 4.66
N THR A 310 -18.58 -9.15 4.58
CA THR A 310 -18.80 -10.14 3.52
C THR A 310 -19.17 -11.51 4.10
N PRO A 311 -19.99 -12.30 3.37
CA PRO A 311 -20.25 -13.68 3.77
C PRO A 311 -18.96 -14.50 3.69
N LYS A 312 -18.78 -15.39 4.66
CA LYS A 312 -17.63 -16.29 4.71
C LYS A 312 -17.72 -17.30 3.56
N ARG A 313 -16.67 -17.36 2.74
CA ARG A 313 -16.56 -18.29 1.60
C ARG A 313 -15.86 -19.57 2.00
N LYS A 314 -15.99 -20.66 1.24
CA LYS A 314 -15.30 -21.93 1.54
C LYS A 314 -14.33 -22.34 0.44
N ALA A 315 -13.09 -22.59 0.86
CA ALA A 315 -12.01 -23.10 0.03
C ALA A 315 -11.71 -24.54 0.45
N TYR A 316 -11.95 -25.49 -0.44
CA TYR A 316 -11.74 -26.91 -0.19
C TYR A 316 -10.41 -27.36 -0.79
N PHE A 317 -9.55 -27.96 0.03
CA PHE A 317 -8.29 -28.54 -0.40
C PHE A 317 -8.41 -30.06 -0.51
N THR A 318 -7.99 -30.64 -1.64
CA THR A 318 -7.87 -32.09 -1.74
C THR A 318 -6.67 -32.59 -0.94
N THR A 319 -6.80 -33.76 -0.30
CA THR A 319 -5.76 -34.34 0.56
C THR A 319 -5.57 -35.85 0.38
N ALA A 320 -6.19 -36.42 -0.66
CA ALA A 320 -6.27 -37.87 -0.88
C ALA A 320 -5.16 -38.45 -1.79
N ASN A 321 -4.44 -37.61 -2.52
CA ASN A 321 -3.52 -37.99 -3.60
C ASN A 321 -2.07 -37.50 -3.36
N GLY A 322 -1.73 -37.18 -2.11
CA GLY A 322 -0.39 -36.73 -1.70
C GLY A 322 -0.16 -35.23 -1.90
N GLU A 323 -1.20 -34.42 -1.82
CA GLU A 323 -1.14 -32.97 -1.93
C GLU A 323 -0.45 -32.31 -0.73
N ARG A 324 0.13 -31.12 -0.97
CA ARG A 324 0.88 -30.34 0.03
C ARG A 324 0.06 -29.85 1.22
N TYR A 325 -1.27 -29.83 1.13
CA TYR A 325 -2.12 -29.53 2.28
C TYR A 325 -2.29 -30.75 3.21
N GLY A 326 -2.05 -31.96 2.70
CA GLY A 326 -2.20 -33.19 3.48
C GLY A 326 -1.22 -33.30 4.65
N LEU A 327 -1.57 -34.18 5.61
CA LEU A 327 -0.82 -34.36 6.86
C LEU A 327 0.67 -34.66 6.66
N ALA A 328 1.04 -35.36 5.57
CA ALA A 328 2.41 -35.72 5.24
C ALA A 328 3.36 -34.51 5.11
N PHE A 329 2.82 -33.34 4.71
CA PHE A 329 3.61 -32.13 4.47
C PHE A 329 3.52 -31.10 5.60
N SER A 330 2.63 -31.32 6.57
CA SER A 330 2.43 -30.39 7.70
C SER A 330 3.72 -30.17 8.52
N ASN A 331 4.54 -31.21 8.66
CA ASN A 331 5.80 -31.17 9.42
C ASN A 331 7.03 -30.77 8.58
N LEU A 332 6.91 -30.71 7.25
CA LEU A 332 8.01 -30.42 6.34
C LEU A 332 8.12 -28.91 6.11
N LYS A 333 9.03 -28.24 6.85
CA LYS A 333 9.15 -26.77 6.88
C LYS A 333 9.19 -26.11 5.49
N ASN A 334 9.88 -26.72 4.53
CA ASN A 334 10.08 -26.16 3.19
C ASN A 334 8.97 -26.54 2.19
N GLU A 335 8.08 -27.46 2.54
CA GLU A 335 6.97 -27.92 1.70
C GLU A 335 5.60 -27.40 2.20
N ARG A 336 5.59 -26.69 3.34
CA ARG A 336 4.39 -26.09 3.89
C ARG A 336 3.87 -24.93 3.04
N ILE A 337 2.56 -24.90 2.88
CA ILE A 337 1.84 -23.82 2.18
C ILE A 337 1.15 -22.84 3.15
N SER A 338 1.75 -22.62 4.33
CA SER A 338 1.16 -21.77 5.37
C SER A 338 0.95 -20.32 4.92
N SER A 339 1.90 -19.75 4.17
CA SER A 339 1.76 -18.39 3.64
C SER A 339 0.60 -18.28 2.64
N PHE A 340 0.40 -19.32 1.82
CA PHE A 340 -0.70 -19.37 0.86
C PHE A 340 -2.05 -19.51 1.57
N THR A 341 -2.17 -20.48 2.48
CA THR A 341 -3.39 -20.68 3.28
C THR A 341 -3.76 -19.46 4.13
N ASN A 342 -2.78 -18.80 4.76
CA ASN A 342 -2.99 -17.54 5.47
C ASN A 342 -3.50 -16.43 4.55
N SER A 343 -3.04 -16.37 3.29
CA SER A 343 -3.49 -15.39 2.31
C SER A 343 -4.93 -15.65 1.85
N ILE A 344 -5.31 -16.92 1.71
CA ILE A 344 -6.69 -17.32 1.41
C ILE A 344 -7.62 -16.97 2.59
N GLN A 345 -7.20 -17.27 3.83
CA GLN A 345 -7.96 -16.90 5.03
C GLN A 345 -8.11 -15.40 5.21
N PHE A 346 -7.07 -14.61 4.90
CA PHE A 346 -7.13 -13.14 4.89
C PHE A 346 -8.23 -12.61 3.95
N LEU A 347 -8.57 -13.34 2.89
CA LEU A 347 -9.67 -13.00 1.95
C LEU A 347 -11.05 -13.53 2.41
N ASN A 348 -11.21 -13.79 3.71
CA ASN A 348 -12.42 -14.31 4.36
C ASN A 348 -12.88 -15.68 3.83
N PHE A 349 -11.93 -16.55 3.50
CA PHE A 349 -12.23 -17.96 3.21
C PHE A 349 -12.03 -18.83 4.45
N GLN A 350 -13.01 -19.70 4.69
CA GLN A 350 -12.86 -20.87 5.53
C GLN A 350 -12.20 -21.99 4.73
N ILE A 351 -11.09 -22.51 5.25
CA ILE A 351 -10.41 -23.66 4.67
C ILE A 351 -11.09 -24.95 5.16
N LYS A 352 -11.32 -25.88 4.24
CA LYS A 352 -11.88 -27.22 4.47
C LYS A 352 -11.08 -28.26 3.71
N GLU A 353 -11.14 -29.50 4.18
CA GLU A 353 -10.49 -30.65 3.54
C GLU A 353 -11.49 -31.44 2.69
N LEU A 354 -10.96 -32.05 1.63
CA LEU A 354 -11.58 -33.10 0.82
C LEU A 354 -10.63 -34.29 0.79
N GLY A 355 -10.62 -35.06 1.89
CA GLY A 355 -9.90 -36.31 2.01
C GLY A 355 -10.85 -37.51 2.12
N HIS A 356 -10.27 -38.69 2.23
CA HIS A 356 -11.04 -39.93 2.43
C HIS A 356 -11.90 -39.88 3.70
N SER A 357 -11.41 -39.22 4.76
CA SER A 357 -12.13 -39.03 6.02
C SER A 357 -13.43 -38.23 5.86
N GLU A 358 -13.45 -37.31 4.90
CA GLU A 358 -14.59 -36.48 4.53
C GLU A 358 -15.49 -37.17 3.49
N GLY A 359 -15.15 -38.40 3.08
CA GLY A 359 -15.90 -39.19 2.12
C GLY A 359 -15.54 -38.93 0.66
N TRP A 360 -14.38 -38.34 0.37
CA TRP A 360 -13.85 -38.23 -0.99
C TRP A 360 -13.63 -39.62 -1.62
N PRO A 361 -14.02 -39.88 -2.89
CA PRO A 361 -14.52 -38.95 -3.92
C PRO A 361 -16.06 -38.92 -4.06
N LYS A 362 -16.77 -38.41 -3.05
CA LYS A 362 -18.19 -37.99 -3.18
C LYS A 362 -18.31 -36.63 -3.88
N PRO A 363 -19.52 -36.26 -4.35
CA PRO A 363 -19.78 -34.95 -4.91
C PRO A 363 -19.25 -33.82 -4.03
N ILE A 364 -18.51 -32.89 -4.64
CA ILE A 364 -17.97 -31.71 -3.98
C ILE A 364 -19.14 -30.92 -3.36
N PRO A 365 -19.06 -30.46 -2.10
CA PRO A 365 -20.15 -29.74 -1.46
C PRO A 365 -20.69 -28.55 -2.25
N ASP A 366 -21.99 -28.28 -2.13
CA ASP A 366 -22.66 -27.18 -2.85
C ASP A 366 -22.17 -25.79 -2.43
N ASP A 367 -21.64 -25.69 -1.21
CA ASP A 367 -21.10 -24.48 -0.62
C ASP A 367 -19.61 -24.23 -0.95
N ALA A 368 -19.01 -25.02 -1.84
CA ALA A 368 -17.64 -24.82 -2.29
C ALA A 368 -17.53 -23.64 -3.26
N ASP A 369 -16.87 -22.56 -2.82
CA ASP A 369 -16.56 -21.40 -3.67
C ASP A 369 -15.28 -21.59 -4.49
N LEU A 370 -14.38 -22.44 -4.00
CA LEU A 370 -13.06 -22.72 -4.59
C LEU A 370 -12.60 -24.12 -4.16
N VAL A 371 -12.09 -24.89 -5.13
CA VAL A 371 -11.37 -26.14 -4.88
C VAL A 371 -9.89 -25.94 -5.23
N LEU A 372 -9.00 -26.43 -4.38
CA LEU A 372 -7.56 -26.32 -4.54
C LEU A 372 -6.91 -27.71 -4.53
N ILE A 373 -6.18 -28.00 -5.60
CA ILE A 373 -5.39 -29.22 -5.77
C ILE A 373 -3.93 -28.80 -5.82
N ILE A 374 -3.20 -28.98 -4.71
CA ILE A 374 -1.85 -28.43 -4.56
C ILE A 374 -0.81 -29.54 -4.60
N GLY A 375 -0.21 -29.75 -5.78
CA GLY A 375 0.93 -30.63 -5.98
C GLY A 375 0.65 -32.09 -5.57
N PRO A 376 -0.40 -32.74 -6.13
CA PRO A 376 -0.65 -34.15 -5.86
C PRO A 376 0.57 -34.95 -6.33
N THR A 377 0.93 -36.01 -5.61
CA THR A 377 2.03 -36.89 -6.01
C THR A 377 1.54 -38.10 -6.81
N THR A 378 0.26 -38.43 -6.68
CA THR A 378 -0.39 -39.57 -7.35
C THR A 378 -1.56 -39.11 -8.20
N SER A 379 -1.90 -39.90 -9.22
CA SER A 379 -2.97 -39.57 -10.14
C SER A 379 -4.35 -39.77 -9.50
N PHE A 380 -5.29 -38.90 -9.81
CA PHE A 380 -6.70 -39.05 -9.43
C PHE A 380 -7.32 -40.23 -10.17
N ASN A 381 -8.17 -41.00 -9.47
CA ASN A 381 -8.94 -42.07 -10.10
C ASN A 381 -10.10 -41.50 -10.95
N GLU A 382 -10.72 -42.34 -11.78
CA GLU A 382 -11.78 -41.91 -12.70
C GLU A 382 -12.98 -41.26 -11.98
N GLU A 383 -13.33 -41.77 -10.79
CA GLU A 383 -14.42 -41.23 -9.97
C GLU A 383 -14.12 -39.79 -9.51
N ALA A 384 -12.94 -39.55 -8.96
CA ALA A 384 -12.52 -38.22 -8.52
C ALA A 384 -12.37 -37.24 -9.69
N GLN A 385 -11.82 -37.70 -10.82
CA GLN A 385 -11.74 -36.89 -12.04
C GLN A 385 -13.14 -36.46 -12.50
N LYS A 386 -14.11 -37.38 -12.49
CA LYS A 386 -15.50 -37.09 -12.86
C LYS A 386 -16.12 -36.04 -11.93
N GLU A 387 -15.94 -36.15 -10.62
CA GLU A 387 -16.51 -35.19 -9.66
C GLU A 387 -15.88 -33.79 -9.81
N ILE A 388 -14.56 -33.71 -10.05
CA ILE A 388 -13.91 -32.41 -10.31
C ILE A 388 -14.41 -31.82 -11.63
N LEU A 389 -14.52 -32.63 -12.68
CA LEU A 389 -15.06 -32.19 -13.97
C LEU A 389 -16.50 -31.69 -13.84
N ASN A 390 -17.36 -32.40 -13.11
CA ASN A 390 -18.73 -31.98 -12.82
C ASN A 390 -18.76 -30.61 -12.11
N TYR A 391 -17.97 -30.45 -11.05
CA TYR A 391 -17.87 -29.19 -10.31
C TYR A 391 -17.43 -28.01 -11.21
N VAL A 392 -16.46 -28.19 -12.09
CA VAL A 392 -15.99 -27.09 -12.96
C VAL A 392 -16.93 -26.86 -14.14
N LEU A 393 -17.34 -27.91 -14.85
CA LEU A 393 -18.06 -27.82 -16.13
C LEU A 393 -19.57 -27.60 -15.96
N GLU A 394 -20.20 -28.26 -15.00
CA GLU A 394 -21.66 -28.19 -14.82
C GLU A 394 -22.05 -27.11 -13.81
N ARG A 395 -21.24 -26.94 -12.76
CA ARG A 395 -21.51 -25.98 -11.68
C ARG A 395 -20.76 -24.65 -11.79
N ASN A 396 -19.94 -24.48 -12.84
CA ASN A 396 -19.09 -23.30 -13.02
C ASN A 396 -18.19 -23.02 -11.79
N GLY A 397 -17.76 -24.10 -11.13
CA GLY A 397 -16.92 -24.07 -9.95
C GLY A 397 -15.51 -23.56 -10.27
N LYS A 398 -14.88 -22.91 -9.29
CA LYS A 398 -13.51 -22.39 -9.43
C LYS A 398 -12.52 -23.41 -8.93
N LEU A 399 -11.50 -23.68 -9.74
CA LEU A 399 -10.47 -24.66 -9.45
C LEU A 399 -9.09 -24.02 -9.56
N PHE A 400 -8.24 -24.27 -8.56
CA PHE A 400 -6.82 -23.92 -8.59
C PHE A 400 -6.00 -25.20 -8.55
N ILE A 401 -5.13 -25.40 -9.53
CA ILE A 401 -4.26 -26.57 -9.64
C ILE A 401 -2.80 -26.13 -9.65
N SER A 402 -1.95 -26.82 -8.90
CA SER A 402 -0.51 -26.85 -9.14
C SER A 402 -0.05 -28.28 -9.45
N ALA A 403 0.81 -28.42 -10.46
CA ALA A 403 1.35 -29.69 -10.92
C ALA A 403 2.87 -29.74 -10.72
N GLU A 404 3.39 -30.92 -10.44
CA GLU A 404 4.83 -31.15 -10.27
C GLU A 404 5.32 -32.18 -11.31
N PRO A 405 6.46 -31.95 -11.99
CA PRO A 405 7.08 -32.91 -12.90
C PRO A 405 7.21 -34.34 -12.36
N LYS A 406 7.54 -34.47 -11.07
CA LYS A 406 7.74 -35.75 -10.38
C LYS A 406 6.45 -36.52 -10.09
N SER A 407 5.31 -35.84 -10.09
CA SER A 407 4.02 -36.46 -9.81
C SER A 407 3.66 -37.49 -10.87
N SER A 408 2.86 -38.51 -10.58
CA SER A 408 2.25 -39.31 -11.64
C SER A 408 1.06 -38.61 -12.33
N GLU A 409 0.46 -37.59 -11.70
CA GLU A 409 -0.67 -36.82 -12.23
C GLU A 409 -0.20 -35.84 -13.33
N ASP A 410 -0.92 -35.81 -14.45
CA ASP A 410 -0.63 -34.94 -15.59
C ASP A 410 -1.78 -33.96 -15.93
N PHE A 411 -2.91 -34.08 -15.23
CA PHE A 411 -4.13 -33.30 -15.42
C PHE A 411 -4.66 -33.32 -16.87
N SER A 412 -4.30 -34.31 -17.68
CA SER A 412 -4.70 -34.42 -19.08
C SER A 412 -6.22 -34.38 -19.26
N TRP A 413 -6.97 -35.03 -18.35
CA TRP A 413 -8.43 -35.11 -18.33
C TRP A 413 -9.14 -33.75 -18.24
N ILE A 414 -8.53 -32.73 -17.61
CA ILE A 414 -9.08 -31.37 -17.53
C ILE A 414 -8.37 -30.39 -18.46
N LEU A 415 -7.05 -30.47 -18.62
CA LEU A 415 -6.28 -29.57 -19.48
C LEU A 415 -6.67 -29.72 -20.95
N ALA A 416 -6.99 -30.94 -21.40
CA ALA A 416 -7.46 -31.19 -22.76
C ALA A 416 -8.76 -30.44 -23.08
N LYS A 417 -9.61 -30.15 -22.09
CA LYS A 417 -10.83 -29.32 -22.27
C LYS A 417 -10.53 -27.86 -22.60
N SER A 418 -9.31 -27.42 -22.31
CA SER A 418 -8.79 -26.06 -22.57
C SER A 418 -7.76 -26.01 -23.71
N GLY A 419 -7.54 -27.13 -24.41
CA GLY A 419 -6.52 -27.20 -25.46
C GLY A 419 -5.09 -27.13 -24.92
N LEU A 420 -4.88 -27.55 -23.67
CA LEU A 420 -3.59 -27.52 -23.02
C LEU A 420 -3.12 -28.94 -22.73
N ARG A 421 -1.80 -29.11 -22.70
CA ARG A 421 -1.14 -30.32 -22.20
C ARG A 421 -0.03 -29.91 -21.24
N TYR A 422 0.10 -30.67 -20.15
CA TYR A 422 1.22 -30.51 -19.24
C TYR A 422 2.41 -31.37 -19.70
N ASN A 423 3.54 -30.72 -19.95
CA ASN A 423 4.81 -31.37 -20.21
C ASN A 423 5.62 -31.42 -18.91
N LYS A 424 5.83 -32.63 -18.42
CA LYS A 424 6.51 -32.93 -17.15
C LYS A 424 8.03 -32.86 -17.25
N SER A 425 8.60 -32.52 -18.39
CA SER A 425 10.05 -32.36 -18.52
C SER A 425 10.50 -31.15 -17.68
N TYR A 426 11.56 -31.32 -16.89
CA TYR A 426 12.10 -30.19 -16.15
C TYR A 426 12.60 -29.12 -17.11
N LEU A 427 12.26 -27.89 -16.78
CA LEU A 427 12.77 -26.73 -17.47
C LEU A 427 14.12 -26.31 -16.87
N ASN A 428 15.08 -26.03 -17.74
CA ASN A 428 16.37 -25.44 -17.39
C ASN A 428 16.53 -24.07 -18.08
N GLN A 429 16.86 -23.04 -17.30
CA GLN A 429 17.17 -21.69 -17.82
C GLN A 429 18.67 -21.37 -17.78
N GLN A 430 19.39 -21.90 -16.80
CA GLN A 430 20.84 -21.73 -16.67
C GLN A 430 21.51 -23.09 -16.48
N GLU A 431 22.63 -23.32 -17.16
CA GLU A 431 23.36 -24.59 -17.07
C GLU A 431 23.95 -24.84 -15.68
N ASP A 432 24.29 -23.80 -14.93
CA ASP A 432 24.87 -23.88 -13.58
C ASP A 432 23.84 -24.13 -12.47
N LYS A 433 22.53 -23.96 -12.77
CA LYS A 433 21.42 -24.15 -11.82
C LYS A 433 20.25 -24.87 -12.47
N PRO A 434 20.40 -26.17 -12.80
CA PRO A 434 19.33 -26.96 -13.39
C PRO A 434 18.10 -27.01 -12.48
N GLY A 435 16.92 -26.98 -13.08
CA GLY A 435 15.63 -27.03 -12.42
C GLY A 435 15.13 -25.70 -11.87
N PHE A 436 15.87 -24.60 -11.91
CA PHE A 436 15.36 -23.30 -11.46
C PHE A 436 15.00 -22.41 -12.65
N ILE A 437 13.72 -22.01 -12.73
CA ILE A 437 13.24 -21.06 -13.72
C ILE A 437 12.88 -19.75 -13.05
N VAL A 438 13.39 -18.64 -13.58
CA VAL A 438 12.99 -17.30 -13.18
C VAL A 438 12.08 -16.74 -14.25
N ALA A 439 10.79 -16.75 -13.97
CA ALA A 439 9.79 -16.13 -14.83
C ALA A 439 9.76 -14.62 -14.60
N LYS A 440 10.00 -13.87 -15.69
CA LYS A 440 10.13 -12.41 -15.65
C LYS A 440 9.12 -11.70 -16.55
N GLU A 441 8.47 -12.42 -17.46
CA GLU A 441 7.56 -11.83 -18.43
C GLU A 441 6.11 -12.03 -18.02
N PHE A 442 5.51 -10.99 -17.46
CA PHE A 442 4.09 -10.95 -17.10
C PHE A 442 3.27 -10.43 -18.27
N LYS A 443 2.34 -11.24 -18.80
CA LYS A 443 1.40 -10.79 -19.83
C LYS A 443 0.37 -9.84 -19.22
N SER A 444 -0.16 -8.94 -20.04
CA SER A 444 -1.16 -7.95 -19.59
C SER A 444 -2.47 -8.64 -19.23
N HIS A 445 -2.85 -8.57 -17.95
CA HIS A 445 -4.09 -9.13 -17.43
C HIS A 445 -4.47 -8.46 -16.10
N PRO A 446 -5.78 -8.30 -15.77
CA PRO A 446 -6.19 -7.74 -14.48
C PRO A 446 -5.58 -8.46 -13.25
N ILE A 447 -5.26 -9.74 -13.37
CA ILE A 447 -4.59 -10.53 -12.33
C ILE A 447 -3.13 -10.11 -12.14
N THR A 448 -2.42 -9.78 -13.22
CA THR A 448 -0.99 -9.45 -13.20
C THR A 448 -0.73 -7.94 -13.03
N ASP A 449 -1.76 -7.10 -13.05
CA ASP A 449 -1.63 -5.65 -12.91
C ASP A 449 -1.18 -5.22 -11.51
N PHE A 450 -1.44 -6.04 -10.50
CA PHE A 450 -0.98 -5.83 -9.12
C PHE A 450 0.47 -6.30 -8.90
N VAL A 451 1.04 -7.06 -9.84
CA VAL A 451 2.43 -7.52 -9.74
C VAL A 451 3.35 -6.42 -10.24
N SER A 452 4.36 -6.04 -9.45
CA SER A 452 5.36 -5.06 -9.87
C SER A 452 6.19 -5.62 -11.03
N LYS A 453 5.80 -5.28 -12.27
CA LYS A 453 6.36 -5.82 -13.53
C LYS A 453 7.82 -5.45 -13.79
N LYS A 454 8.46 -4.64 -12.92
CA LYS A 454 9.79 -4.05 -13.20
C LYS A 454 10.95 -4.65 -12.42
N GLU A 455 10.72 -5.35 -11.31
CA GLU A 455 11.82 -5.77 -10.42
C GLU A 455 11.63 -7.15 -9.74
N ILE A 456 10.56 -7.89 -10.06
CA ILE A 456 10.28 -9.20 -9.43
C ILE A 456 10.32 -10.29 -10.49
N GLY A 457 11.32 -11.16 -10.41
CA GLY A 457 11.28 -12.47 -11.04
C GLY A 457 10.65 -13.48 -10.09
N ILE A 458 9.72 -14.30 -10.56
CA ILE A 458 9.17 -15.41 -9.77
C ILE A 458 10.03 -16.65 -10.05
N VAL A 459 10.57 -17.22 -8.98
CA VAL A 459 11.37 -18.44 -9.07
C VAL A 459 10.45 -19.65 -8.98
N TYR A 460 10.48 -20.49 -9.99
CA TYR A 460 9.82 -21.79 -10.05
C TYR A 460 10.89 -22.89 -9.96
N PRO A 461 11.05 -23.52 -8.79
CA PRO A 461 11.90 -24.69 -8.66
C PRO A 461 11.20 -25.91 -9.28
N PHE A 462 11.96 -26.69 -10.04
CA PHE A 462 11.58 -27.95 -10.65
C PHE A 462 10.23 -27.91 -11.38
N ALA A 463 10.02 -26.91 -12.23
CA ALA A 463 8.77 -26.74 -12.96
C ALA A 463 8.79 -27.43 -14.34
N GLY A 464 7.62 -27.90 -14.75
CA GLY A 464 7.32 -28.29 -16.14
C GLY A 464 6.70 -27.14 -16.93
N SER A 465 6.30 -27.40 -18.17
CA SER A 465 5.65 -26.42 -19.05
C SER A 465 4.22 -26.80 -19.40
N LEU A 466 3.38 -25.78 -19.64
CA LEU A 466 2.09 -25.95 -20.31
C LEU A 466 2.27 -25.63 -21.79
N GLU A 467 1.84 -26.55 -22.65
CA GLU A 467 1.89 -26.41 -24.10
C GLU A 467 0.48 -26.33 -24.66
N THR A 468 0.30 -25.50 -25.69
CA THR A 468 -0.97 -25.47 -26.43
C THR A 468 -1.01 -26.69 -27.33
N PHE A 469 -2.03 -27.51 -27.19
CA PHE A 469 -2.25 -28.72 -27.97
C PHE A 469 -3.57 -28.58 -28.75
N SER A 470 -3.47 -28.60 -30.08
CA SER A 470 -4.62 -28.53 -30.98
C SER A 470 -4.91 -29.93 -31.53
N ASP A 471 -5.76 -30.69 -30.85
CA ASP A 471 -6.45 -31.81 -31.49
C ASP A 471 -7.79 -31.31 -32.02
N GLY A 472 -7.91 -31.26 -33.34
CA GLY A 472 -9.06 -30.67 -34.02
C GLY A 472 -10.40 -31.35 -33.66
N LYS A 473 -11.46 -30.52 -33.65
CA LYS A 473 -12.89 -30.84 -33.50
C LYS A 473 -13.42 -31.02 -32.06
N ASN A 474 -13.28 -29.98 -31.23
CA ASN A 474 -14.42 -29.35 -30.54
C ASN A 474 -13.97 -28.04 -29.87
N PRO A 475 -14.85 -27.02 -29.79
CA PRO A 475 -14.48 -25.69 -29.36
C PRO A 475 -14.15 -25.74 -27.86
N PHE A 476 -13.04 -25.11 -27.46
CA PHE A 476 -12.57 -25.08 -26.08
C PHE A 476 -13.72 -24.77 -25.11
N SER A 477 -13.96 -25.64 -24.12
CA SER A 477 -14.94 -25.34 -23.06
C SER A 477 -14.50 -24.16 -22.19
N PHE A 478 -13.20 -23.81 -22.27
CA PHE A 478 -12.59 -22.68 -21.58
C PHE A 478 -11.74 -21.83 -22.53
N SER A 479 -11.77 -20.52 -22.34
CA SER A 479 -10.73 -19.64 -22.89
C SER A 479 -9.47 -19.78 -22.03
N SER A 480 -8.34 -20.11 -22.65
CA SER A 480 -7.04 -20.13 -21.98
C SER A 480 -6.27 -18.84 -22.25
N LYS A 481 -5.58 -18.34 -21.22
CA LYS A 481 -4.68 -17.19 -21.30
C LYS A 481 -3.42 -17.46 -20.49
N PHE A 482 -2.27 -17.24 -21.11
CA PHE A 482 -0.98 -17.29 -20.42
C PHE A 482 -0.76 -16.00 -19.64
N LEU A 483 -0.49 -16.11 -18.34
CA LEU A 483 -0.26 -14.96 -17.46
C LEU A 483 1.23 -14.64 -17.28
N LEU A 484 2.08 -15.67 -17.41
CA LEU A 484 3.49 -15.61 -17.06
C LEU A 484 4.31 -16.50 -17.98
N GLU A 485 5.46 -15.99 -18.45
CA GLU A 485 6.43 -16.70 -19.28
C GLU A 485 7.84 -16.56 -18.70
N SER A 486 8.71 -17.51 -19.02
CA SER A 486 10.12 -17.50 -18.59
C SER A 486 10.86 -16.26 -19.09
N GLY A 487 10.53 -15.77 -20.29
CA GLY A 487 11.10 -14.56 -20.90
C GLY A 487 12.54 -14.74 -21.42
N SER A 488 13.05 -15.97 -21.51
CA SER A 488 14.36 -16.32 -22.09
C SER A 488 14.32 -17.71 -22.73
N GLU A 489 15.37 -18.07 -23.49
CA GLU A 489 15.55 -19.47 -23.93
C GLU A 489 15.58 -20.39 -22.70
N THR A 490 14.61 -21.30 -22.65
CA THR A 490 14.53 -22.38 -21.66
C THR A 490 14.58 -23.69 -22.40
N SER A 491 15.50 -24.57 -22.03
CA SER A 491 15.63 -25.90 -22.62
C SER A 491 14.95 -26.94 -21.74
N GLN A 492 14.49 -28.03 -22.37
CA GLN A 492 13.97 -29.19 -21.67
C GLN A 492 15.13 -30.13 -21.32
N ASP A 493 15.21 -30.56 -20.07
CA ASP A 493 16.20 -31.56 -19.67
C ASP A 493 15.67 -32.97 -19.96
N SER A 494 16.16 -33.59 -21.03
CA SER A 494 15.77 -34.95 -21.41
C SER A 494 16.45 -36.04 -20.55
N LYS A 495 17.36 -35.69 -19.63
CA LYS A 495 18.17 -36.68 -18.88
C LYS A 495 17.66 -37.01 -17.48
N GLN A 496 16.62 -36.34 -16.97
CA GLN A 496 16.06 -36.59 -15.63
C GLN A 496 14.61 -37.10 -15.62
N ALA A 497 14.05 -37.47 -16.77
CA ALA A 497 12.71 -38.02 -16.90
C ALA A 497 12.62 -39.55 -16.61
N GLY A 498 13.57 -40.09 -15.81
CA GLY A 498 13.68 -41.50 -15.45
C GLY A 498 13.26 -41.77 -14.01
#